data_AF-A0A9Q3E3S0-F1
#
_entry.id   AF-A0A9Q3E3S0-F1
#
_cell.length_a   1.000
_cell.length_b   1.000
_cell.length_c   1.000
_cell.angle_alpha   90.00
_cell.angle_beta   90.00
_cell.angle_gamma   90.00
#
_symmetry.space_group_name_H-M   'P 1'
#
loop_
_entity.id
_entity.type
_entity.pdbx_description
1 polymer ?
#
loop_
_entity_poly.entity_id
_entity_poly.type
_entity_poly.pdbx_seq_one_letter_code
_entity_poly.pdbx_strand_id
1 'polypeptide(L)'
;MFKKYFNIPDEYISARLHSLFTKTAKTWYYKIRQDHGKHSWPWWKEQIIFKWENYSCRLRMENSFEEAIFNIERSRPMSWFPKQKDRLTALHPDMSGTMVHKKILRKCVGDLENAIRRRCIEPCYAEYYINAMEDITTRTKIGRNWNKPPIDKN
;
A
#
# COMPACT_ATOMS: atom_id res chain seq x y z
N MET A 1 -0.70 18.76 -4.50
CA MET A 1 -0.05 19.88 -3.80
C MET A 1 1.03 20.56 -4.65
N PHE A 2 2.04 19.85 -5.19
CA PHE A 2 3.23 20.48 -5.80
C PHE A 2 3.04 21.36 -7.07
N LYS A 3 2.10 21.08 -7.99
CA LYS A 3 1.90 21.90 -9.21
C LYS A 3 1.66 23.39 -8.93
N LYS A 4 0.83 23.71 -7.92
CA LYS A 4 0.47 25.09 -7.57
C LYS A 4 1.66 25.88 -7.00
N TYR A 5 2.59 25.22 -6.31
CA TYR A 5 3.75 25.88 -5.70
C TYR A 5 4.86 26.21 -6.71
N PHE A 6 4.93 25.47 -7.82
CA PHE A 6 6.01 25.59 -8.80
C PHE A 6 5.55 26.06 -10.19
N ASN A 7 4.27 26.44 -10.32
CA ASN A 7 3.64 26.89 -11.58
C ASN A 7 3.99 26.01 -12.80
N ILE A 8 4.00 24.68 -12.61
CA ILE A 8 4.49 23.75 -13.63
C ILE A 8 3.47 23.67 -14.77
N PRO A 9 3.87 23.91 -16.04
CA PRO A 9 3.00 23.77 -17.20
C PRO A 9 2.48 22.34 -17.38
N ASP A 10 1.26 22.20 -17.89
CA ASP A 10 0.62 20.89 -18.07
C ASP A 10 1.33 20.03 -19.11
N GLU A 11 1.95 20.66 -20.10
CA GLU A 11 2.78 20.02 -21.12
C GLU A 11 3.98 19.34 -20.48
N TYR A 12 4.58 19.95 -19.45
CA TYR A 12 5.72 19.37 -18.76
C TYR A 12 5.31 18.15 -17.91
N ILE A 13 4.18 18.27 -17.20
CA ILE A 13 3.62 17.17 -16.40
C ILE A 13 3.25 15.99 -17.31
N SER A 14 2.50 16.26 -18.38
CA SER A 14 2.05 15.23 -19.33
C SER A 14 3.22 14.61 -20.09
N ALA A 15 4.30 15.35 -20.40
CA ALA A 15 5.52 14.79 -20.97
C ALA A 15 6.24 13.86 -19.97
N ARG A 16 6.28 14.22 -18.69
CA ARG A 16 6.90 13.38 -17.64
C ARG A 16 6.17 12.06 -17.41
N LEU A 17 4.86 11.98 -17.68
CA LEU A 17 4.10 10.72 -17.56
C LEU A 17 4.74 9.56 -18.32
N HIS A 18 5.36 9.82 -19.48
CA HIS A 18 6.13 8.82 -20.21
C HIS A 18 7.24 8.15 -19.38
N SER A 19 7.96 8.96 -18.59
CA SER A 19 9.08 8.49 -17.75
C SER A 19 8.60 7.81 -16.46
N LEU A 20 7.43 8.19 -15.97
CA LEU A 20 6.86 7.66 -14.72
C LEU A 20 6.14 6.34 -14.94
N PHE A 21 5.46 6.17 -16.07
CA PHE A 21 4.78 4.92 -16.38
C PHE A 21 5.74 3.85 -16.89
N THR A 22 5.51 2.62 -16.45
CA THR A 22 6.28 1.45 -16.86
C THR A 22 5.37 0.39 -17.46
N LYS A 23 5.94 -0.49 -18.30
CA LYS A 23 5.27 -1.67 -18.87
C LYS A 23 3.89 -1.36 -19.47
N THR A 24 2.84 -1.99 -18.96
CA THR A 24 1.45 -1.86 -19.43
C THR A 24 0.90 -0.45 -19.24
N ALA A 25 1.28 0.25 -18.18
CA ALA A 25 0.86 1.64 -17.98
C ALA A 25 1.48 2.59 -19.01
N LYS A 26 2.74 2.33 -19.38
CA LYS A 26 3.44 3.11 -20.41
C LYS A 26 2.79 2.92 -21.78
N THR A 27 2.44 1.67 -22.11
CA THR A 27 1.76 1.31 -23.35
C THR A 27 0.37 1.96 -23.44
N TRP A 28 -0.41 1.91 -22.35
CA TRP A 28 -1.70 2.59 -22.26
C TRP A 28 -1.56 4.10 -22.47
N TYR A 29 -0.59 4.74 -21.83
CA TYR A 29 -0.37 6.18 -21.94
C TYR A 29 -0.10 6.60 -23.38
N TYR A 30 0.75 5.85 -24.09
CA TYR A 30 1.03 6.14 -25.48
C TYR A 30 -0.19 6.01 -26.39
N LYS A 31 -1.00 4.97 -26.18
CA LYS A 31 -2.24 4.79 -26.93
C LYS A 31 -3.19 5.99 -26.71
N ILE A 32 -3.47 6.34 -25.45
CA ILE A 32 -4.36 7.47 -25.14
C ILE A 32 -3.81 8.79 -25.71
N ARG A 33 -2.48 8.99 -25.65
CA ARG A 33 -1.85 10.19 -26.22
C ARG A 33 -1.91 10.22 -27.75
N GLN A 34 -1.84 9.06 -28.42
CA GLN A 34 -2.00 8.96 -29.87
C GLN A 34 -3.45 9.26 -30.28
N ASP A 35 -4.41 8.70 -29.55
CA ASP A 35 -5.84 8.80 -29.86
C ASP A 35 -6.41 10.20 -29.58
N HIS A 36 -5.94 10.88 -28.53
CA HIS A 36 -6.50 12.16 -28.07
C HIS A 36 -5.54 13.36 -28.19
N GLY A 37 -4.26 13.13 -28.50
CA GLY A 37 -3.28 14.21 -28.64
C GLY A 37 -2.85 14.85 -27.30
N LYS A 38 -2.60 16.17 -27.31
CA LYS A 38 -2.16 16.92 -26.13
C LYS A 38 -3.37 17.38 -25.32
N HIS A 39 -3.33 17.14 -24.01
CA HIS A 39 -4.39 17.51 -23.08
C HIS A 39 -3.82 18.01 -21.75
N SER A 40 -4.68 18.74 -21.02
CA SER A 40 -4.37 19.32 -19.71
C SER A 40 -4.13 18.24 -18.64
N TRP A 41 -3.46 18.61 -17.55
CA TRP A 41 -3.22 17.70 -16.43
C TRP A 41 -4.52 17.22 -15.76
N PRO A 42 -5.55 18.06 -15.54
CA PRO A 42 -6.84 17.59 -15.02
C PRO A 42 -7.44 16.46 -15.86
N TRP A 43 -7.41 16.59 -17.19
CA TRP A 43 -7.91 15.54 -18.09
C TRP A 43 -7.10 14.25 -17.96
N TRP A 44 -5.76 14.33 -17.95
CA TRP A 44 -4.91 13.17 -17.74
C TRP A 44 -5.18 12.49 -16.39
N LYS A 45 -5.41 13.28 -15.34
CA LYS A 45 -5.76 12.77 -14.01
C LYS A 45 -7.06 11.98 -14.07
N GLU A 46 -8.09 12.50 -14.74
CA GLU A 46 -9.36 11.79 -14.93
C GLU A 46 -9.18 10.47 -15.68
N GLN A 47 -8.38 10.45 -16.75
CA GLN A 47 -8.12 9.21 -17.50
C GLN A 47 -7.37 8.16 -16.66
N ILE A 48 -6.43 8.59 -15.83
CA ILE A 48 -5.70 7.72 -14.89
C ILE A 48 -6.68 7.13 -13.88
N ILE A 49 -7.51 7.98 -13.26
CA ILE A 49 -8.54 7.55 -12.30
C ILE A 49 -9.49 6.56 -12.98
N PHE A 50 -10.03 6.90 -14.15
CA PHE A 50 -10.95 6.02 -14.87
C PHE A 50 -10.32 4.64 -15.18
N LYS A 51 -9.06 4.61 -15.60
CA LYS A 51 -8.38 3.36 -15.96
C LYS A 51 -8.06 2.47 -14.76
N TRP A 52 -7.60 3.05 -13.65
CA TRP A 52 -7.02 2.29 -12.53
C TRP A 52 -7.76 2.39 -11.20
N GLU A 53 -8.74 3.29 -11.09
CA GLU A 53 -9.60 3.46 -9.92
C GLU A 53 -11.01 2.91 -10.19
N ASN A 54 -11.11 1.86 -11.01
CA ASN A 54 -12.36 1.10 -11.16
C ASN A 54 -12.60 0.15 -9.99
N TYR A 55 -13.86 -0.24 -9.78
CA TYR A 55 -14.30 -1.13 -8.72
C TYR A 55 -13.46 -2.42 -8.63
N SER A 56 -13.12 -3.04 -9.78
CA SER A 56 -12.32 -4.26 -9.81
C SER A 56 -10.89 -4.05 -9.27
N CYS A 57 -10.28 -2.90 -9.53
CA CYS A 57 -8.96 -2.56 -9.01
C CYS A 57 -8.99 -2.33 -7.50
N ARG A 58 -10.04 -1.65 -7.01
CA ARG A 58 -10.30 -1.49 -5.59
C ARG A 58 -10.50 -2.84 -4.89
N LEU A 59 -11.40 -3.68 -5.41
CA LEU A 59 -11.66 -5.02 -4.88
C LEU A 59 -10.40 -5.90 -4.86
N ARG A 60 -9.59 -5.86 -5.93
CA ARG A 60 -8.32 -6.60 -5.96
C ARG A 60 -7.35 -6.12 -4.87
N MET A 61 -7.29 -4.82 -4.61
CA MET A 61 -6.44 -4.24 -3.56
C MET A 61 -6.96 -4.58 -2.16
N GLU A 62 -8.29 -4.55 -1.96
CA GLU A 62 -8.95 -5.02 -0.73
C GLU A 62 -8.60 -6.49 -0.48
N ASN A 63 -8.85 -7.39 -1.44
CA ASN A 63 -8.49 -8.81 -1.32
C ASN A 63 -6.99 -9.00 -1.06
N SER A 64 -6.14 -8.26 -1.76
CA SER A 64 -4.69 -8.31 -1.57
C SER A 64 -4.24 -7.89 -0.17
N PHE A 65 -4.96 -6.99 0.49
CA PHE A 65 -4.72 -6.63 1.89
C PHE A 65 -5.33 -7.68 2.82
N GLU A 66 -6.54 -8.17 2.53
CA GLU A 66 -7.21 -9.14 3.39
C GLU A 66 -6.45 -10.46 3.51
N GLU A 67 -5.89 -10.94 2.40
CA GLU A 67 -5.07 -12.15 2.33
C GLU A 67 -3.63 -11.96 2.83
N ALA A 68 -3.17 -10.72 2.98
CA ALA A 68 -1.81 -10.41 3.41
C ALA A 68 -1.64 -10.61 4.91
N ILE A 69 -1.58 -11.85 5.36
CA ILE A 69 -1.14 -12.21 6.70
C ILE A 69 0.39 -12.11 6.77
N PHE A 70 0.92 -11.48 7.82
CA PHE A 70 2.36 -11.39 8.01
C PHE A 70 2.94 -12.75 8.38
N ASN A 71 3.93 -13.21 7.62
CA ASN A 71 4.63 -14.46 7.85
C ASN A 71 6.13 -14.19 7.96
N ILE A 72 6.70 -14.53 9.12
CA ILE A 72 8.10 -14.25 9.49
C ILE A 72 9.10 -14.93 8.55
N GLU A 73 8.78 -16.12 8.06
CA GLU A 73 9.66 -16.90 7.19
C GLU A 73 9.64 -16.40 5.74
N ARG A 74 8.55 -15.74 5.34
CA ARG A 74 8.30 -15.33 3.94
C ARG A 74 8.40 -13.83 3.70
N SER A 75 8.40 -13.01 4.74
CA SER A 75 8.28 -11.56 4.62
C SER A 75 9.21 -10.83 5.58
N ARG A 76 9.80 -9.73 5.10
CA ARG A 76 10.59 -8.81 5.94
C ARG A 76 9.74 -7.62 6.39
N PRO A 77 9.68 -7.29 7.69
CA PRO A 77 8.89 -6.15 8.20
C PRO A 77 9.13 -4.86 7.45
N MET A 78 10.40 -4.51 7.18
CA MET A 78 10.81 -3.31 6.43
C MET A 78 10.17 -3.18 5.04
N SER A 79 9.82 -4.29 4.40
CA SER A 79 9.18 -4.30 3.07
C SER A 79 7.67 -4.51 3.14
N TRP A 80 7.22 -5.31 4.10
CA TRP A 80 5.84 -5.76 4.17
C TRP A 80 4.93 -4.69 4.77
N PHE A 81 5.36 -4.03 5.85
CA PHE A 81 4.53 -3.05 6.55
C PHE A 81 4.25 -1.80 5.67
N PRO A 82 5.26 -1.17 5.02
CA PRO A 82 4.99 -0.03 4.13
C PRO A 82 4.04 -0.39 3.00
N LYS A 83 4.19 -1.59 2.42
CA LYS A 83 3.29 -2.08 1.36
C LYS A 83 1.83 -2.19 1.83
N GLN A 84 1.58 -2.61 3.07
CA GLN A 84 0.22 -2.65 3.60
C GLN A 84 -0.32 -1.25 3.93
N LYS A 85 0.55 -0.36 4.44
CA LYS A 85 0.21 1.04 4.67
C LYS A 85 -0.22 1.73 3.37
N ASP A 86 0.56 1.57 2.30
CA ASP A 86 0.24 2.14 0.98
C ASP A 86 -1.11 1.65 0.45
N ARG A 87 -1.41 0.34 0.59
CA ARG A 87 -2.72 -0.23 0.21
C ARG A 87 -3.86 0.40 0.99
N LEU A 88 -3.76 0.50 2.32
CA LEU A 88 -4.82 1.04 3.16
C LEU A 88 -5.02 2.54 2.93
N THR A 89 -3.94 3.32 2.77
CA THR A 89 -4.03 4.75 2.47
C THR A 89 -4.64 4.99 1.09
N ALA A 90 -4.38 4.11 0.10
CA ALA A 90 -5.02 4.19 -1.20
C ALA A 90 -6.52 3.80 -1.16
N LEU A 91 -6.90 2.80 -0.36
CA LEU A 91 -8.30 2.38 -0.20
C LEU A 91 -9.14 3.34 0.65
N HIS A 92 -8.51 3.97 1.64
CA HIS A 92 -9.16 4.78 2.67
C HIS A 92 -8.31 6.03 2.95
N PRO A 93 -8.32 7.03 2.05
CA PRO A 93 -7.49 8.23 2.18
C PRO A 93 -7.80 9.03 3.46
N ASP A 94 -9.03 8.95 3.96
CA ASP A 94 -9.48 9.67 5.16
C ASP A 94 -9.22 8.89 6.47
N MET A 95 -8.61 7.70 6.40
CA MET A 95 -8.33 6.89 7.58
C MET A 95 -7.13 7.46 8.36
N SER A 96 -7.28 7.62 9.67
CA SER A 96 -6.19 8.07 10.52
C SER A 96 -5.01 7.11 10.52
N GLY A 97 -3.78 7.63 10.62
CA GLY A 97 -2.57 6.81 10.65
C GLY A 97 -2.59 5.76 11.75
N THR A 98 -3.11 6.10 12.93
CA THR A 98 -3.30 5.15 14.04
C THR A 98 -4.23 3.99 13.66
N MET A 99 -5.34 4.27 12.97
CA MET A 99 -6.26 3.23 12.51
C MET A 99 -5.63 2.36 11.42
N VAL A 100 -4.89 2.96 10.49
CA VAL A 100 -4.10 2.24 9.49
C VAL A 100 -3.14 1.26 10.17
N HIS A 101 -2.34 1.73 11.14
CA HIS A 101 -1.40 0.89 11.88
C HIS A 101 -2.14 -0.25 12.62
N LYS A 102 -3.26 0.03 13.30
CA LYS A 102 -4.08 -1.00 13.97
C LYS A 102 -4.57 -2.07 13.00
N LYS A 103 -5.05 -1.69 11.81
CA LYS A 103 -5.46 -2.65 10.78
C LYS A 103 -4.31 -3.52 10.30
N ILE A 104 -3.11 -2.95 10.11
CA ILE A 104 -1.92 -3.71 9.72
C ILE A 104 -1.51 -4.70 10.83
N LEU A 105 -1.50 -4.27 12.09
CA LEU A 105 -1.13 -5.13 13.21
C LEU A 105 -2.07 -6.33 13.38
N ARG A 106 -3.37 -6.19 13.07
CA ARG A 106 -4.32 -7.33 13.06
C ARG A 106 -3.98 -8.42 12.03
N LYS A 107 -3.10 -8.13 11.06
CA LYS A 107 -2.56 -9.13 10.13
C LYS A 107 -1.33 -9.85 10.69
N CYS A 108 -0.87 -9.50 11.89
CA CYS A 108 0.12 -10.24 12.66
C CYS A 108 -0.62 -11.26 13.55
N VAL A 109 -0.52 -12.54 13.22
CA VAL A 109 -1.29 -13.60 13.87
C VAL A 109 -0.64 -14.12 15.16
N GLY A 110 -1.45 -14.74 16.01
CA GLY A 110 -1.01 -15.30 17.29
C GLY A 110 -0.49 -14.21 18.25
N ASP A 111 0.59 -14.51 18.96
CA ASP A 111 1.16 -13.58 19.95
C ASP A 111 1.92 -12.41 19.35
N LEU A 112 2.09 -12.36 18.02
CA LEU A 112 2.92 -11.36 17.37
C LEU A 112 2.33 -9.95 17.49
N GLU A 113 1.02 -9.78 17.28
CA GLU A 113 0.34 -8.48 17.45
C GLU A 113 0.58 -7.93 18.88
N ASN A 114 0.37 -8.77 19.88
CA ASN A 114 0.54 -8.39 21.29
C ASN A 114 2.00 -8.09 21.63
N ALA A 115 2.94 -8.88 21.11
CA ALA A 115 4.38 -8.67 21.33
C ALA A 115 4.87 -7.36 20.70
N ILE A 116 4.35 -6.98 19.54
CA ILE A 116 4.65 -5.69 18.89
C ILE A 116 4.07 -4.54 19.72
N ARG A 117 2.79 -4.62 20.10
CA ARG A 117 2.14 -3.57 20.89
C ARG A 117 2.86 -3.29 22.20
N ARG A 118 3.38 -4.31 22.89
CA ARG A 118 4.14 -4.13 24.13
C ARG A 118 5.45 -3.33 23.95
N ARG A 119 5.97 -3.25 22.73
CA ARG A 119 7.21 -2.49 22.40
C ARG A 119 6.92 -1.09 21.85
N CYS A 120 5.66 -0.72 21.67
CA CYS A 120 5.26 0.55 21.06
C CYS A 120 4.27 1.30 21.97
N ILE A 121 4.52 2.59 22.22
CA ILE A 121 3.58 3.45 22.92
C ILE A 121 2.70 4.12 21.86
N GLU A 122 1.40 3.80 21.83
CA GLU A 122 0.47 4.41 20.88
C GLU A 122 0.09 5.85 21.27
N PRO A 123 -0.10 6.78 20.32
CA PRO A 123 0.18 6.64 18.88
C PRO A 123 1.68 6.79 18.57
N CYS A 124 2.21 5.92 17.71
CA CYS A 124 3.59 6.05 17.21
C CYS A 124 3.64 5.93 15.68
N TYR A 125 4.77 6.38 15.13
CA TYR A 125 5.02 6.33 13.69
C TYR A 125 5.29 4.90 13.20
N ALA A 126 5.15 4.69 11.88
CA ALA A 126 5.28 3.37 11.26
C ALA A 126 6.64 2.72 11.56
N GLU A 127 7.69 3.52 11.64
CA GLU A 127 9.06 3.13 11.90
C GLU A 127 9.21 2.42 13.25
N TYR A 128 8.46 2.84 14.27
CA TYR A 128 8.48 2.19 15.59
C TYR A 128 7.90 0.77 15.52
N TYR A 129 6.79 0.60 14.81
CA TYR A 129 6.19 -0.73 14.60
C TYR A 129 7.11 -1.63 13.77
N ILE A 130 7.71 -1.09 12.72
CA ILE A 130 8.65 -1.83 11.86
C ILE A 130 9.86 -2.29 12.68
N ASN A 131 10.46 -1.40 13.47
CA ASN A 131 11.60 -1.74 14.33
C ASN A 131 11.23 -2.79 15.38
N ALA A 132 10.05 -2.69 15.99
CA ALA A 132 9.56 -3.70 16.92
C ALA A 132 9.34 -5.06 16.24
N MET A 133 8.82 -5.08 15.02
CA MET A 133 8.68 -6.30 14.23
C MET A 133 10.04 -6.91 13.88
N GLU A 134 11.02 -6.12 13.44
CA GLU A 134 12.39 -6.60 13.16
C GLU A 134 13.03 -7.19 14.41
N ASP A 135 12.93 -6.52 15.57
CA ASP A 135 13.44 -7.01 16.86
C ASP A 135 12.83 -8.37 17.23
N ILE A 136 11.50 -8.50 17.14
CA ILE A 136 10.80 -9.74 17.49
C ILE A 136 11.18 -10.88 16.52
N THR A 137 11.15 -10.59 15.22
CA THR A 137 11.39 -11.61 14.18
C THR A 137 12.83 -12.12 14.20
N THR A 138 13.80 -11.27 14.56
CA THR A 138 15.22 -11.63 14.64
C THR A 138 15.59 -12.30 15.96
N ARG A 139 15.07 -11.81 17.10
CA ARG A 139 15.55 -12.20 18.44
C ARG A 139 14.66 -13.22 19.16
N THR A 140 13.49 -13.53 18.63
CA THR A 140 12.54 -14.43 19.29
C THR A 140 11.98 -15.50 18.35
N LYS A 141 11.31 -16.50 18.92
CA LYS A 141 10.53 -17.50 18.17
C LYS A 141 9.05 -17.12 18.03
N ILE A 142 8.64 -15.96 18.53
CA ILE A 142 7.25 -15.50 18.51
C ILE A 142 6.77 -15.40 17.06
N GLY A 143 5.59 -15.97 16.76
CA GLY A 143 4.97 -15.92 15.44
C GLY A 143 5.53 -16.88 14.38
N ARG A 144 6.51 -17.74 14.71
CA ARG A 144 7.07 -18.74 13.77
C ARG A 144 6.23 -20.01 13.65
N ASN A 145 5.45 -20.35 14.68
CA ASN A 145 4.68 -21.60 14.76
C ASN A 145 3.18 -21.43 14.47
N TRP A 146 2.79 -20.38 13.74
CA TRP A 146 1.38 -20.24 13.39
C TRP A 146 1.01 -21.20 12.24
N ASN A 147 0.54 -22.39 12.62
CA ASN A 147 -0.25 -23.24 11.75
C ASN A 147 -1.66 -22.66 11.74
N LYS A 148 -2.14 -22.24 10.56
CA LYS A 148 -3.54 -21.88 10.35
C LYS A 148 -4.39 -23.04 10.89
N PRO A 149 -5.31 -22.83 11.86
CA PRO A 149 -6.17 -23.92 12.31
C PRO A 149 -6.92 -24.46 11.08
N PRO A 150 -7.20 -25.78 11.02
CA PRO A 150 -8.01 -26.35 9.95
C PRO A 150 -9.31 -25.54 9.85
N ILE A 151 -9.67 -25.15 8.63
CA ILE A 151 -10.98 -24.59 8.39
C ILE A 151 -11.96 -25.74 8.61
N ASP A 152 -12.65 -25.74 9.75
CA ASP A 152 -13.79 -26.63 9.96
C ASP A 152 -14.79 -26.35 8.84
N LYS A 153 -14.90 -27.30 7.92
CA LYS A 153 -15.98 -27.33 6.93
C LYS A 153 -17.22 -27.82 7.68
N ASN A 154 -18.05 -26.88 8.13
CA ASN A 154 -19.46 -27.16 8.43
C ASN A 154 -20.28 -26.98 7.15
#